data_AF-A0A7S4BB14-F1
#
_entry.id   AF-A0A7S4BB14-F1
#
_cell.length_a   1.000
_cell.length_b   1.000
_cell.length_c   1.000
_cell.angle_alpha   90.00
_cell.angle_beta   90.00
_cell.angle_gamma   90.00
#
_symmetry.space_group_name_H-M   'P 1'
#
loop_
_entity.id
_entity.type
_entity.pdbx_description
1 polymer ?
#
loop_
_entity_poly.entity_id
_entity_poly.type
_entity_poly.pdbx_seq_one_letter_code
_entity_poly.pdbx_strand_id
1 'polypeptide(L)'
;MNDPRDGKITFDWRKSPELRGTTYIKMLQVVSSKAAEHGILILLACHRLRMQYPGQSLHAEWPGDWDGLWFDNYWTENRIIGNWQKLAERGLCAAWNVVAVDLMNEPHGAGWGRGGRKDWRLG
;
A
#
# COMPACT_ATOMS: atom_id res chain seq x y z
N MET A 1 5.52 15.15 -9.53
CA MET A 1 5.51 14.50 -10.87
C MET A 1 4.57 13.31 -10.78
N ASN A 2 3.60 13.22 -11.68
CA ASN A 2 2.61 12.13 -11.72
C ASN A 2 3.23 10.93 -12.43
N ASP A 3 3.14 9.72 -11.85
CA ASP A 3 3.56 8.49 -12.51
C ASP A 3 2.49 8.11 -13.55
N PRO A 4 2.82 7.94 -14.84
CA PRO A 4 1.86 7.59 -15.88
C PRO A 4 1.18 6.21 -15.69
N ARG A 5 1.63 5.39 -14.73
CA ARG A 5 1.01 4.10 -14.34
C ARG A 5 -0.09 4.26 -13.30
N ASP A 6 -0.22 5.43 -12.70
CA ASP A 6 -1.27 5.74 -11.76
C ASP A 6 -2.59 5.94 -12.54
N GLY A 7 -3.39 4.88 -12.66
CA GLY A 7 -4.64 4.88 -13.45
C GLY A 7 -5.55 6.08 -13.17
N LYS A 8 -6.37 6.49 -14.14
CA LYS A 8 -7.29 7.62 -13.99
C LYS A 8 -8.32 7.32 -12.91
N ILE A 9 -8.20 7.95 -11.75
CA ILE A 9 -9.24 7.92 -10.72
C ILE A 9 -10.47 8.63 -11.28
N THR A 10 -11.61 7.96 -11.29
CA THR A 10 -12.89 8.54 -11.69
C THR A 10 -13.74 8.77 -10.43
N PHE A 11 -14.12 10.01 -10.18
CA PHE A 11 -14.99 10.41 -9.09
C PHE A 11 -15.70 11.72 -9.44
N ASP A 12 -16.81 12.02 -8.78
CA ASP A 12 -17.51 13.29 -8.94
C ASP A 12 -16.76 14.42 -8.21
N TRP A 13 -15.86 15.08 -8.91
CA TRP A 13 -15.05 16.17 -8.36
C TRP A 13 -15.87 17.36 -7.87
N ARG A 14 -17.15 17.50 -8.24
CA ARG A 14 -18.01 18.57 -7.70
C ARG A 14 -18.33 18.34 -6.22
N LYS A 15 -18.30 17.07 -5.77
CA LYS A 15 -18.51 16.69 -4.36
C LYS A 15 -17.20 16.67 -3.55
N SER A 16 -16.06 16.58 -4.23
CA SER A 16 -14.73 16.52 -3.61
C SER A 16 -13.71 17.32 -4.44
N PRO A 17 -13.88 18.65 -4.58
CA PRO A 17 -13.04 19.48 -5.44
C PRO A 17 -11.55 19.42 -5.07
N GLU A 18 -11.23 19.21 -3.80
CA GLU A 18 -9.89 19.06 -3.24
C GLU A 18 -9.11 17.85 -3.77
N LEU A 19 -9.82 16.83 -4.31
CA LEU A 19 -9.21 15.65 -4.88
C LEU A 19 -8.86 15.81 -6.37
N ARG A 20 -9.37 16.88 -7.03
CA ARG A 20 -9.21 17.06 -8.47
C ARG A 20 -7.74 17.25 -8.85
N GLY A 21 -7.23 16.37 -9.72
CA GLY A 21 -5.86 16.44 -10.23
C GLY A 21 -4.78 15.99 -9.23
N THR A 22 -5.17 15.42 -8.09
CA THR A 22 -4.24 14.86 -7.11
C THR A 22 -3.62 13.54 -7.60
N THR A 23 -2.38 13.28 -7.21
CA THR A 23 -1.79 11.92 -7.28
C THR A 23 -2.37 11.05 -6.17
N TYR A 24 -2.16 9.72 -6.22
CA TYR A 24 -2.60 8.83 -5.13
C TYR A 24 -2.04 9.23 -3.76
N ILE A 25 -0.76 9.58 -3.66
CA ILE A 25 -0.16 10.02 -2.39
C ILE A 25 -0.80 11.34 -1.92
N LYS A 26 -1.03 12.29 -2.83
CA LYS A 26 -1.69 13.56 -2.49
C LYS A 26 -3.14 13.34 -2.05
N MET A 27 -3.84 12.39 -2.66
CA MET A 27 -5.19 11.98 -2.25
C MET A 27 -5.19 11.40 -0.83
N LEU A 28 -4.25 10.51 -0.50
CA LEU A 28 -4.08 10.01 0.88
C LEU A 28 -3.82 11.14 1.87
N GLN A 29 -2.98 12.12 1.51
CA GLN A 29 -2.77 13.31 2.36
C GLN A 29 -4.06 14.09 2.59
N VAL A 30 -4.87 14.32 1.54
CA VAL A 30 -6.13 15.05 1.66
C VAL A 30 -7.13 14.31 2.56
N VAL A 31 -7.28 12.99 2.37
CA VAL A 31 -8.11 12.15 3.24
C VAL A 31 -7.61 12.18 4.68
N SER A 32 -6.30 12.06 4.88
CA SER A 32 -5.69 12.09 6.22
C SER A 32 -5.91 13.42 6.92
N SER A 33 -5.75 14.54 6.22
CA SER A 33 -6.02 15.88 6.76
C SER A 33 -7.49 16.03 7.16
N LYS A 34 -8.43 15.56 6.33
CA LYS A 34 -9.86 15.60 6.68
C LYS A 34 -10.19 14.72 7.88
N ALA A 35 -9.62 13.51 7.97
CA ALA A 35 -9.76 12.66 9.14
C ALA A 35 -9.20 13.32 10.41
N ALA A 36 -8.06 14.02 10.30
CA ALA A 36 -7.42 14.72 11.42
C ALA A 36 -8.30 15.85 11.98
N GLU A 37 -8.98 16.61 11.13
CA GLU A 37 -9.96 17.65 11.54
C GLU A 37 -11.08 17.08 12.43
N HIS A 38 -11.36 15.79 12.30
CA HIS A 38 -12.39 15.07 13.07
C HIS A 38 -11.80 14.16 14.17
N GLY A 39 -10.50 14.23 14.45
CA GLY A 39 -9.86 13.39 15.47
C GLY A 39 -9.82 11.89 15.15
N ILE A 40 -9.89 11.53 13.87
CA ILE A 40 -9.92 10.13 13.42
C ILE A 40 -8.51 9.62 13.17
N LEU A 41 -8.15 8.52 13.82
CA LEU A 41 -6.90 7.79 13.58
C LEU A 41 -6.98 6.95 12.32
N ILE A 42 -5.84 6.83 11.63
CA ILE A 42 -5.67 6.07 10.40
C ILE A 42 -4.58 5.02 10.59
N LEU A 43 -4.92 3.80 10.18
CA LEU A 43 -3.99 2.73 9.90
C LEU A 43 -3.96 2.52 8.38
N LEU A 44 -2.78 2.51 7.78
CA LEU A 44 -2.63 2.22 6.36
C LEU A 44 -2.33 0.74 6.16
N ALA A 45 -3.08 0.07 5.30
CA ALA A 45 -2.85 -1.33 4.97
C ALA A 45 -2.36 -1.49 3.53
N CYS A 46 -1.25 -2.19 3.32
CA CYS A 46 -0.94 -2.73 2.00
C CYS A 46 -1.81 -3.96 1.76
N HIS A 47 -3.00 -3.73 1.22
CA HIS A 47 -3.94 -4.81 0.99
C HIS A 47 -3.49 -5.73 -0.16
N ARG A 48 -2.73 -5.20 -1.13
CA ARG A 48 -2.36 -5.87 -2.39
C ARG A 48 -1.06 -5.29 -2.93
N LEU A 49 -0.17 -6.13 -3.47
CA LEU A 49 1.04 -5.66 -4.19
C LEU A 49 0.73 -5.11 -5.59
N ARG A 50 -0.38 -5.55 -6.19
CA ARG A 50 -0.81 -5.15 -7.54
C ARG A 50 -2.33 -5.04 -7.64
N MET A 51 -2.78 -4.17 -8.53
CA MET A 51 -4.22 -3.92 -8.76
C MET A 51 -4.93 -5.17 -9.31
N GLN A 52 -4.26 -5.92 -10.19
CA GLN A 52 -4.78 -7.12 -10.82
C GLN A 52 -3.66 -8.15 -10.98
N TYR A 53 -3.99 -9.41 -10.79
CA TYR A 53 -3.11 -10.54 -11.04
C TYR A 53 -3.46 -11.16 -12.41
N PRO A 54 -2.46 -11.55 -13.22
CA PRO A 54 -2.72 -12.22 -14.49
C PRO A 54 -3.51 -13.52 -14.29
N GLY A 55 -4.47 -13.81 -15.19
CA GLY A 55 -5.14 -15.13 -15.24
C GLY A 55 -6.33 -15.35 -14.29
N GLN A 56 -7.06 -14.29 -13.92
CA GLN A 56 -8.18 -14.35 -12.98
C GLN A 56 -9.16 -15.51 -13.24
N SER A 57 -9.18 -16.47 -12.31
CA SER A 57 -10.37 -17.17 -11.83
C SER A 57 -10.02 -17.81 -10.49
N LEU A 58 -10.72 -17.35 -9.45
CA LEU A 58 -10.81 -17.95 -8.11
C LEU A 58 -9.69 -17.59 -7.11
N HIS A 59 -10.16 -17.30 -5.89
CA HIS A 59 -9.36 -17.08 -4.69
C HIS A 59 -8.56 -18.34 -4.34
N ALA A 60 -7.23 -18.23 -4.34
CA ALA A 60 -6.30 -18.95 -3.44
C ALA A 60 -4.88 -18.54 -3.86
N GLU A 61 -4.06 -17.79 -3.15
CA GLU A 61 -4.08 -17.25 -1.79
C GLU A 61 -3.17 -15.99 -1.84
N TRP A 62 -3.69 -14.81 -1.51
CA TRP A 62 -2.98 -13.51 -1.66
C TRP A 62 -1.96 -13.34 -0.55
N PRO A 63 -0.64 -13.11 -0.73
CA PRO A 63 0.05 -12.01 -1.44
C PRO A 63 0.71 -12.36 -2.80
N GLY A 64 1.93 -11.91 -3.13
CA GLY A 64 2.52 -11.87 -4.51
C GLY A 64 2.56 -13.22 -5.25
N ASP A 65 2.65 -13.23 -6.59
CA ASP A 65 2.56 -14.42 -7.48
C ASP A 65 1.71 -15.63 -6.98
N TRP A 66 0.64 -15.34 -6.22
CA TRP A 66 -0.25 -16.30 -5.55
C TRP A 66 0.41 -17.29 -4.58
N ASP A 67 1.56 -16.95 -4.00
CA ASP A 67 2.38 -17.87 -3.19
C ASP A 67 2.43 -17.56 -1.70
N GLY A 68 1.66 -16.57 -1.25
CA GLY A 68 1.63 -16.21 0.16
C GLY A 68 2.76 -15.29 0.64
N LEU A 69 3.67 -14.86 -0.24
CA LEU A 69 4.81 -13.99 0.11
C LEU A 69 4.55 -12.52 -0.20
N TRP A 70 4.95 -11.65 0.73
CA TRP A 70 4.82 -10.19 0.60
C TRP A 70 5.68 -9.58 -0.52
N PHE A 71 6.46 -10.36 -1.26
CA PHE A 71 7.25 -9.96 -2.42
C PHE A 71 7.11 -10.94 -3.58
N ASP A 72 7.51 -10.52 -4.77
CA ASP A 72 7.66 -11.38 -5.94
C ASP A 72 8.84 -10.90 -6.81
N ASN A 73 9.03 -11.52 -7.98
CA ASN A 73 10.14 -11.18 -8.89
C ASN A 73 10.10 -9.72 -9.40
N TYR A 74 8.92 -9.10 -9.43
CA TYR A 74 8.73 -7.71 -9.87
C TYR A 74 8.61 -6.73 -8.68
N TRP A 75 7.84 -7.10 -7.67
CA TRP A 75 7.72 -6.42 -6.38
C TRP A 75 8.69 -7.04 -5.38
N THR A 76 9.98 -6.82 -5.60
CA THR A 76 11.01 -7.30 -4.67
C THR A 76 10.88 -6.65 -3.31
N GLU A 77 11.39 -7.32 -2.27
CA GLU A 77 11.42 -6.79 -0.89
C GLU A 77 11.99 -5.36 -0.84
N ASN A 78 13.16 -5.12 -1.44
CA ASN A 78 13.77 -3.79 -1.53
C ASN A 78 12.84 -2.74 -2.14
N ARG A 79 12.04 -3.12 -3.14
CA ARG A 79 11.09 -2.20 -3.78
C ARG A 79 9.92 -1.89 -2.85
N ILE A 80 9.43 -2.87 -2.11
CA ILE A 80 8.32 -2.69 -1.18
C ILE A 80 8.75 -1.85 0.03
N ILE A 81 9.91 -2.16 0.62
CA ILE A 81 10.52 -1.35 1.68
C ILE A 81 10.69 0.09 1.19
N GLY A 82 11.24 0.28 -0.02
CA GLY A 82 11.39 1.61 -0.60
C GLY A 82 10.06 2.34 -0.82
N ASN A 83 8.95 1.63 -1.06
CA ASN A 83 7.63 2.25 -1.16
C ASN A 83 7.08 2.67 0.21
N TRP A 84 7.25 1.82 1.23
CA TRP A 84 6.90 2.17 2.61
C TRP A 84 7.72 3.36 3.12
N GLN A 85 9.02 3.40 2.85
CA GLN A 85 9.88 4.54 3.17
C GLN A 85 9.41 5.84 2.50
N LYS A 86 9.01 5.79 1.22
CA LYS A 86 8.44 6.97 0.54
C LYS A 86 7.17 7.47 1.24
N LEU A 87 6.28 6.58 1.67
CA LEU A 87 5.09 6.96 2.42
C LEU A 87 5.44 7.52 3.79
N ALA A 88 6.31 6.84 4.55
CA ALA A 88 6.68 7.23 5.90
C ALA A 88 7.46 8.54 5.96
N GLU A 89 8.44 8.75 5.08
CA GLU A 89 9.37 9.89 5.16
C GLU A 89 8.86 11.14 4.43
N ARG A 90 8.06 10.95 3.37
CA ARG A 90 7.68 12.04 2.46
C ARG A 90 6.19 12.14 2.20
N GLY A 91 5.49 11.00 2.21
CA GLY A 91 4.08 10.93 1.88
C GLY A 91 3.19 11.42 3.02
N LEU A 92 3.38 10.89 4.22
CA LEU A 92 2.44 11.03 5.33
C LEU A 92 3.13 11.38 6.66
N CYS A 93 4.43 11.72 6.66
CA CYS A 93 5.19 12.12 7.85
C CYS A 93 4.57 13.28 8.64
N ALA A 94 3.86 14.18 7.95
CA ALA A 94 3.22 15.35 8.59
C ALA A 94 1.83 15.03 9.17
N ALA A 95 1.26 13.85 8.90
CA ALA A 95 -0.07 13.48 9.38
C ALA A 95 0.02 12.85 10.77
N TRP A 96 -0.32 13.62 11.81
CA TRP A 96 -0.27 13.14 13.20
C TRP A 96 -1.18 11.94 13.46
N ASN A 97 -2.25 11.81 12.68
CA ASN A 97 -3.28 10.79 12.86
C ASN A 97 -3.00 9.49 12.08
N VAL A 98 -1.94 9.43 11.27
CA VAL A 98 -1.47 8.18 10.65
C VAL A 98 -0.53 7.51 11.64
N VAL A 99 -1.05 6.53 12.38
CA VAL A 99 -0.37 6.00 13.57
C VAL A 99 0.27 4.63 13.35
N ALA A 100 -0.12 3.93 12.29
CA ALA A 100 0.34 2.58 12.04
C ALA A 100 0.28 2.21 10.56
N VAL A 101 1.08 1.20 10.21
CA VAL A 101 1.02 0.50 8.93
C VAL A 101 0.81 -0.99 9.17
N ASP A 102 -0.15 -1.56 8.45
CA ASP A 102 -0.26 -3.01 8.23
C ASP A 102 0.51 -3.34 6.95
N LEU A 103 1.68 -3.94 7.16
CA LEU A 103 2.74 -4.06 6.15
C LEU A 103 2.31 -4.86 4.93
N MET A 104 1.48 -5.89 5.14
CA MET A 104 0.89 -6.73 4.09
C MET A 104 -0.32 -7.45 4.67
N ASN A 105 -1.45 -7.36 3.99
CA ASN A 105 -2.66 -8.10 4.38
C ASN A 105 -2.49 -9.61 4.11
N GLU A 106 -2.80 -10.43 5.11
CA GLU A 106 -2.93 -11.89 5.05
C GLU A 106 -1.75 -12.69 4.43
N PRO A 107 -0.47 -12.38 4.76
CA PRO A 107 0.64 -13.26 4.38
C PRO A 107 0.50 -14.63 5.05
N HIS A 108 0.70 -15.69 4.27
CA HIS A 108 0.59 -17.07 4.74
C HIS A 108 1.70 -17.98 4.17
N GLY A 109 2.43 -17.53 3.15
CA GLY A 109 3.50 -18.29 2.51
C GLY A 109 4.88 -18.09 3.15
N ALA A 110 5.01 -17.10 4.04
CA ALA A 110 6.24 -16.78 4.76
C ALA A 110 6.25 -17.40 6.17
N GLY A 111 7.45 -17.69 6.68
CA GLY A 111 7.66 -18.10 8.07
C GLY A 111 8.47 -17.08 8.85
N TRP A 112 8.52 -17.22 10.18
CA TRP A 112 9.39 -16.42 11.04
C TRP A 112 10.44 -17.30 11.72
N GLY A 113 11.72 -16.99 11.53
CA GLY A 113 12.84 -17.69 12.16
C GLY A 113 13.02 -19.14 11.68
N ARG A 114 12.49 -19.50 10.50
CA ARG A 114 12.60 -20.84 9.91
C ARG A 114 13.84 -21.03 9.05
N GLY A 115 14.59 -19.97 8.77
CA GLY A 115 15.70 -19.95 7.83
C GLY A 115 15.25 -20.03 6.36
N GLY A 116 16.20 -19.79 5.46
CA GLY A 116 15.97 -19.87 4.02
C GLY A 116 15.24 -18.65 3.43
N ARG A 117 14.93 -18.73 2.13
CA ARG A 117 14.45 -17.60 1.31
C ARG A 117 13.04 -17.09 1.62
N LYS A 118 12.29 -17.76 2.50
CA LYS A 118 10.91 -17.40 2.89
C LYS A 118 10.84 -16.96 4.35
N ASP A 119 11.99 -16.77 5.01
CA ASP A 119 12.05 -16.36 6.41
C ASP A 119 12.03 -14.83 6.52
N TRP A 120 10.92 -14.32 7.03
CA TRP A 120 10.69 -12.90 7.21
C TRP A 120 11.69 -12.22 8.16
N ARG A 121 12.31 -12.98 9.07
CA ARG A 121 13.34 -12.46 9.97
C ARG A 121 14.65 -12.13 9.23
N LEU A 122 14.92 -12.82 8.13
CA LEU A 122 16.23 -12.75 7.44
C LEU A 122 16.26 -11.76 6.28
N GLY A 123 15.10 -11.26 5.83
CA GLY A 123 14.95 -10.39 4.66
C GLY A 123 14.81 -11.21 3.38
#